data_AF-A0A5W7ZQW5-F1
#
_entry.id   AF-A0A5W7ZQW5-F1
#
_cell.length_a   1.000
_cell.length_b   1.000
_cell.length_c   1.000
_cell.angle_alpha   90.00
_cell.angle_beta   90.00
_cell.angle_gamma   90.00
#
_symmetry.space_group_name_H-M   'P 1'
#
loop_
_entity.id
_entity.type
_entity.pdbx_description
1 polymer ?
#
loop_
_entity_poly.entity_id
_entity_poly.type
_entity_poly.pdbx_seq_one_letter_code
_entity_poly.pdbx_strand_id
1 'polypeptide(L)'
;DGFFTMNLPFQVIEYESNICFNYDAYALPVNAEFISRCRNVIATCGNGSFSYEAIAVELCDNFDRDIQQAINYCDAISSLLLVDHGYFRFDDDLKNARGKVHPRYHFDFFCNNSTNVKIGSNIRIGDTFFLDLFDVSKDRPYLT
;
A
#
# COMPACT_ATOMS: atom_id res chain seq x y z
N ASP A 1 -13.21 -5.40 9.24
CA ASP A 1 -11.92 -4.72 9.22
C ASP A 1 -11.46 -4.60 7.77
N GLY A 2 -10.96 -3.43 7.39
CA GLY A 2 -10.55 -3.15 6.01
C GLY A 2 -9.39 -2.17 5.98
N PHE A 3 -8.40 -2.47 5.14
CA PHE A 3 -7.28 -1.59 4.85
C PHE A 3 -7.63 -0.73 3.63
N PHE A 4 -7.46 0.58 3.76
CA PHE A 4 -7.73 1.52 2.69
C PHE A 4 -6.49 2.36 2.43
N THR A 5 -5.94 2.24 1.23
CA THR A 5 -4.81 3.07 0.81
C THR A 5 -5.28 4.47 0.47
N MET A 6 -4.50 5.48 0.84
CA MET A 6 -4.78 6.87 0.46
C MET A 6 -4.32 7.19 -0.97
N ASN A 7 -3.49 6.33 -1.56
CA ASN A 7 -3.04 6.43 -2.93
C ASN A 7 -2.81 5.04 -3.54
N LEU A 8 -3.27 4.82 -4.77
CA LEU A 8 -2.96 3.62 -5.55
C LEU A 8 -2.01 4.02 -6.69
N PRO A 9 -0.71 3.72 -6.60
CA PRO A 9 0.29 4.16 -7.60
C PRO A 9 0.25 3.35 -8.90
N PHE A 10 -0.75 2.49 -9.07
CA PHE A 10 -0.89 1.58 -10.20
C PHE A 10 -2.11 1.95 -11.02
N GLN A 11 -1.96 1.87 -12.34
CA GLN A 11 -3.09 1.90 -13.25
C GLN A 11 -3.88 0.60 -13.12
N VAL A 12 -5.20 0.72 -13.03
CA VAL A 12 -6.12 -0.42 -13.12
C VAL A 12 -6.50 -0.60 -14.58
N ILE A 13 -6.31 -1.81 -15.10
CA ILE A 13 -6.67 -2.20 -16.46
C ILE A 13 -7.76 -3.26 -16.36
N GLU A 14 -8.96 -2.92 -16.82
CA GLU A 14 -10.11 -3.82 -16.83
C GLU A 14 -10.23 -4.53 -18.19
N TYR A 15 -10.30 -5.85 -18.14
CA TYR A 15 -10.67 -6.71 -19.27
C TYR A 15 -12.03 -7.36 -18.98
N GLU A 16 -12.65 -7.98 -19.99
CA GLU A 16 -14.00 -8.57 -19.85
C GLU A 16 -14.16 -9.54 -18.67
N SER A 17 -13.09 -10.27 -18.32
CA SER A 17 -13.13 -11.30 -17.26
C SER A 17 -12.15 -11.07 -16.12
N ASN A 18 -11.23 -10.10 -16.22
CA ASN A 18 -10.11 -9.96 -15.29
C ASN A 18 -9.71 -8.49 -15.08
N ILE A 19 -9.14 -8.21 -13.92
CA ILE A 19 -8.53 -6.93 -13.60
C ILE A 19 -7.02 -7.14 -13.49
N CYS A 20 -6.25 -6.29 -14.16
CA CYS A 20 -4.80 -6.26 -14.11
C CYS A 20 -4.33 -4.90 -13.58
N PHE A 21 -3.10 -4.87 -13.07
CA PHE A 21 -2.47 -3.64 -12.61
C PHE A 21 -1.18 -3.42 -13.37
N ASN A 22 -0.90 -2.17 -13.71
CA ASN A 22 0.34 -1.76 -14.35
C ASN A 22 0.97 -0.59 -13.59
N TYR A 23 2.29 -0.61 -13.47
CA TYR A 23 3.04 0.55 -13.01
C TYR A 23 3.49 1.37 -14.21
N ASP A 24 2.60 2.25 -14.67
CA ASP A 24 2.74 3.00 -15.93
C ASP A 24 4.05 3.80 -16.03
N ALA A 25 4.48 4.40 -14.93
CA ALA A 25 5.70 5.21 -14.89
C ALA A 25 6.96 4.43 -15.33
N TYR A 26 6.96 3.11 -15.18
CA TYR A 26 8.08 2.22 -15.52
C TYR A 26 7.73 1.20 -16.59
N ALA A 27 6.51 1.25 -17.13
CA ALA A 27 5.96 0.27 -18.07
C ALA A 27 6.06 -1.19 -17.57
N LEU A 28 5.83 -1.40 -16.27
CA LEU A 28 5.96 -2.72 -15.63
C LEU A 28 4.60 -3.29 -15.22
N PRO A 29 4.21 -4.49 -15.70
CA PRO A 29 3.01 -5.15 -15.21
C PRO A 29 3.20 -5.61 -13.77
N VAL A 30 2.18 -5.39 -12.93
CA VAL A 30 2.17 -5.89 -11.54
C VAL A 30 1.66 -7.32 -11.57
N ASN A 31 2.58 -8.25 -11.82
CA ASN A 31 2.34 -9.68 -11.90
C ASN A 31 3.14 -10.45 -10.82
N ALA A 32 3.08 -11.78 -10.84
CA ALA A 32 3.81 -12.61 -9.86
C ALA A 32 5.33 -12.35 -9.86
N GLU A 33 5.90 -12.02 -11.02
CA GLU A 33 7.31 -11.69 -11.15
C GLU A 33 7.65 -10.36 -10.46
N PHE A 34 6.90 -9.30 -10.76
CA PHE A 34 7.04 -8.01 -10.09
C PHE A 34 6.95 -8.16 -8.57
N ILE A 35 5.94 -8.89 -8.07
CA ILE A 35 5.76 -9.15 -6.63
C ILE A 35 6.94 -9.93 -6.05
N SER A 36 7.47 -10.93 -6.76
CA SER A 36 8.63 -11.69 -6.28
C SER A 36 9.88 -10.82 -6.18
N ARG A 37 10.08 -9.90 -7.14
CA ARG A 37 11.19 -8.93 -7.12
C ARG A 37 11.05 -7.95 -5.97
N CYS A 38 9.85 -7.37 -5.75
CA CYS A 38 9.58 -6.53 -4.58
C CYS A 38 9.97 -7.23 -3.27
N ARG A 39 9.59 -8.50 -3.12
CA ARG A 39 9.92 -9.30 -1.94
C ARG A 39 11.42 -9.53 -1.79
N ASN A 40 12.14 -9.75 -2.89
CA ASN A 40 13.60 -9.85 -2.85
C ASN A 40 14.22 -8.53 -2.38
N VAL A 41 13.85 -7.39 -2.97
CA VAL A 41 14.35 -6.06 -2.54
C VAL A 41 14.07 -5.81 -1.06
N ILE A 42 12.86 -6.11 -0.58
CA ILE A 42 12.51 -5.94 0.84
C ILE A 42 13.43 -6.82 1.73
N ALA A 43 13.73 -8.05 1.31
CA ALA A 43 14.64 -8.93 2.04
C ALA A 43 16.09 -8.40 2.03
N THR A 44 16.57 -7.90 0.90
CA THR A 44 17.87 -7.21 0.78
C THR A 44 17.97 -6.05 1.76
N CYS A 45 16.96 -5.20 1.78
CA CYS A 45 16.88 -4.05 2.68
C CYS A 45 16.81 -4.45 4.16
N GLY A 46 16.23 -5.60 4.47
CA GLY A 46 16.12 -6.13 5.84
C GLY A 46 17.44 -6.62 6.45
N ASN A 47 18.45 -6.90 5.64
CA ASN A 47 19.73 -7.48 6.10
C ASN A 47 20.75 -6.43 6.62
N GLY A 48 20.39 -5.15 6.68
CA GLY A 48 21.25 -4.08 7.21
C GLY A 48 21.36 -2.90 6.25
N SER A 49 22.53 -2.27 6.19
CA SER A 49 22.78 -1.18 5.24
C SER A 49 22.72 -1.71 3.80
N PHE A 50 21.72 -1.25 3.05
CA PHE A 50 21.59 -1.51 1.62
C PHE A 50 21.92 -0.24 0.84
N SER A 51 22.36 -0.40 -0.41
CA SER A 51 22.49 0.68 -1.37
C SER A 51 21.69 0.37 -2.62
N TYR A 52 21.44 1.39 -3.42
CA TYR A 52 20.79 1.23 -4.71
C TYR A 52 21.54 0.22 -5.61
N GLU A 53 22.87 0.31 -5.64
CA GLU A 53 23.73 -0.60 -6.41
C GLU A 53 23.64 -2.03 -5.90
N ALA A 54 23.59 -2.23 -4.57
CA ALA A 54 23.44 -3.57 -4.00
C ALA A 54 22.12 -4.22 -4.40
N ILE A 55 21.02 -3.45 -4.41
CA ILE A 55 19.71 -3.94 -4.85
C ILE A 55 19.73 -4.27 -6.35
N ALA A 56 20.27 -3.38 -7.19
CA ALA A 56 20.34 -3.61 -8.63
C ALA A 56 21.18 -4.84 -8.98
N VAL A 57 22.33 -5.04 -8.32
CA VAL A 57 23.17 -6.24 -8.49
C VAL A 57 22.44 -7.50 -8.04
N GLU A 58 21.75 -7.46 -6.90
CA GLU A 58 21.00 -8.63 -6.42
C GLU A 58 19.84 -9.01 -7.36
N LEU A 59 19.12 -8.02 -7.89
CA LEU A 59 18.09 -8.24 -8.90
C LEU A 59 18.66 -8.83 -10.18
N CYS A 60 19.84 -8.36 -10.61
CA CYS A 60 20.57 -8.90 -11.75
C CYS A 60 20.98 -10.37 -11.50
N ASP A 61 21.52 -10.67 -10.34
CA ASP A 61 22.02 -12.02 -10.04
C ASP A 61 20.89 -13.04 -9.84
N ASN A 62 19.76 -12.61 -9.26
CA ASN A 62 18.65 -13.51 -8.92
C ASN A 62 17.59 -13.64 -10.02
N PHE A 63 17.38 -12.61 -10.85
CA PHE A 63 16.28 -12.56 -11.81
C PHE A 63 16.72 -12.19 -13.23
N ASP A 64 17.53 -11.13 -13.40
CA ASP A 64 17.87 -10.59 -14.71
C ASP A 64 19.34 -10.78 -15.06
N ARG A 65 19.66 -11.59 -16.06
CA ARG A 65 21.03 -11.56 -16.62
C ARG A 65 21.35 -10.27 -17.38
N ASP A 66 20.38 -9.35 -17.50
CA ASP A 66 20.52 -8.01 -18.06
C ASP A 66 20.46 -6.94 -16.96
N ILE A 67 21.59 -6.25 -16.77
CA ILE A 67 21.72 -5.20 -15.77
C ILE A 67 20.76 -4.01 -16.02
N GLN A 68 20.41 -3.72 -17.27
CA GLN A 68 19.54 -2.59 -17.58
C GLN A 68 18.11 -2.83 -17.11
N GLN A 69 17.64 -4.08 -17.23
CA GLN A 69 16.33 -4.49 -16.72
C GLN A 69 16.30 -4.50 -15.20
N ALA A 70 17.35 -5.03 -14.56
CA ALA A 70 17.49 -5.00 -13.11
C ALA A 70 17.48 -3.57 -12.54
N ILE A 71 18.16 -2.64 -13.20
CA ILE A 71 18.13 -1.21 -12.86
C ILE A 71 16.70 -0.65 -12.95
N ASN A 72 15.95 -0.94 -14.02
CA ASN A 72 14.56 -0.46 -14.16
C ASN A 72 13.65 -0.98 -13.03
N TYR A 73 13.78 -2.25 -12.65
CA TYR A 73 13.06 -2.80 -11.49
C TYR A 73 13.53 -2.17 -10.17
N CYS A 74 14.83 -1.94 -10.01
CA CYS A 74 15.39 -1.28 -8.84
C CYS A 74 14.79 0.14 -8.68
N ASP A 75 14.74 0.92 -9.77
CA ASP A 75 14.13 2.25 -9.79
C ASP A 75 12.64 2.19 -9.43
N ALA A 76 11.89 1.30 -10.08
CA ALA A 76 10.45 1.16 -9.86
C ALA A 76 10.11 0.73 -8.42
N ILE A 77 10.88 -0.18 -7.83
CA ILE A 77 10.62 -0.62 -6.46
C ILE A 77 11.07 0.46 -5.47
N SER A 78 12.19 1.12 -5.73
CA SER A 78 12.68 2.22 -4.90
C SER A 78 11.71 3.40 -4.88
N SER A 79 11.10 3.74 -6.02
CA SER A 79 10.08 4.81 -6.07
C SER A 79 8.87 4.49 -5.20
N LEU A 80 8.41 3.23 -5.19
CA LEU A 80 7.31 2.79 -4.31
C LEU A 80 7.69 2.84 -2.84
N LEU A 81 8.96 2.57 -2.48
CA LEU A 81 9.45 2.64 -1.10
C LEU A 81 9.67 4.07 -0.61
N LEU A 82 10.02 4.99 -1.51
CA LEU A 82 10.31 6.40 -1.19
C LEU A 82 9.04 7.24 -1.00
N VAL A 83 7.92 6.82 -1.58
CA VAL A 83 6.66 7.52 -1.43
C VAL A 83 5.92 7.00 -0.21
N ASP A 84 5.76 7.86 0.79
CA ASP A 84 4.85 7.59 1.90
C ASP A 84 3.41 7.77 1.42
N HIS A 85 2.82 6.68 0.97
CA HIS A 85 1.42 6.68 0.55
C HIS A 85 0.46 6.85 1.72
N GLY A 86 0.90 6.45 2.93
CA GLY A 86 0.06 6.24 4.09
C GLY A 86 -1.16 5.35 3.82
N TYR A 87 -1.78 4.86 4.88
CA TYR A 87 -3.06 4.21 4.76
C TYR A 87 -3.87 4.44 6.03
N PHE A 88 -5.16 4.19 5.95
CA PHE A 88 -5.96 4.06 7.15
C PHE A 88 -6.67 2.72 7.17
N ARG A 89 -7.04 2.31 8.36
CA ARG A 89 -7.80 1.09 8.61
C ARG A 89 -8.99 1.43 9.47
N PHE A 90 -10.12 0.79 9.21
CA PHE A 90 -11.27 0.83 10.12
C PHE A 90 -11.44 -0.52 10.81
N ASP A 91 -11.48 -0.49 12.14
CA ASP A 91 -11.56 -1.67 13.01
C ASP A 91 -12.83 -1.66 13.86
N ASP A 92 -13.42 -2.86 14.03
CA ASP A 92 -14.38 -3.17 15.10
C ASP A 92 -13.66 -3.99 16.20
N ASP A 93 -13.01 -3.29 17.13
CA ASP A 93 -12.17 -3.89 18.17
C ASP A 93 -12.86 -3.88 19.53
N LEU A 94 -13.84 -4.77 19.70
CA LEU A 94 -14.53 -4.95 20.98
C LEU A 94 -13.58 -5.40 22.10
N LYS A 95 -12.54 -6.18 21.78
CA LYS A 95 -11.65 -6.80 22.76
C LYS A 95 -10.79 -5.77 23.48
N ASN A 96 -10.29 -4.76 22.77
CA ASN A 96 -9.44 -3.72 23.34
C ASN A 96 -10.19 -2.41 23.63
N ALA A 97 -11.52 -2.39 23.47
CA ALA A 97 -12.34 -1.20 23.69
C ALA A 97 -12.16 -0.62 25.10
N ARG A 98 -11.73 0.64 25.20
CA ARG A 98 -11.47 1.37 26.45
C ARG A 98 -11.97 2.80 26.38
N GLY A 99 -13.28 2.94 26.16
CA GLY A 99 -13.96 4.23 26.11
C GLY A 99 -13.31 5.18 25.08
N LYS A 100 -13.06 6.43 25.48
CA LYS A 100 -12.44 7.45 24.61
C LYS A 100 -10.97 7.19 24.28
N VAL A 101 -10.31 6.28 25.00
CA VAL A 101 -8.88 5.99 24.78
C VAL A 101 -8.69 5.01 23.62
N HIS A 102 -9.58 4.04 23.48
CA HIS A 102 -9.61 3.09 22.36
C HIS A 102 -11.08 2.77 22.05
N PRO A 103 -11.76 3.59 21.25
CA PRO A 103 -13.16 3.35 20.89
C PRO A 103 -13.31 2.00 20.18
N ARG A 104 -14.42 1.29 20.42
CA ARG A 104 -14.68 0.00 19.75
C ARG A 104 -14.59 0.14 18.23
N TYR A 105 -15.28 1.13 17.67
CA TYR A 105 -15.22 1.45 16.25
C TYR A 105 -14.29 2.63 16.06
N HIS A 106 -13.22 2.46 15.29
CA HIS A 106 -12.28 3.55 15.07
C HIS A 106 -11.52 3.43 13.76
N PHE A 107 -11.10 4.58 13.26
CA PHE A 107 -10.09 4.69 12.23
C PHE A 107 -8.71 4.76 12.86
N ASP A 108 -7.79 3.98 12.33
CA ASP A 108 -6.35 4.09 12.56
C ASP A 108 -5.71 4.72 11.34
N PHE A 109 -5.00 5.83 11.53
CA PHE A 109 -4.21 6.44 10.47
C PHE A 109 -2.73 6.07 10.63
N PHE A 110 -2.14 5.60 9.54
CA PHE A 110 -0.75 5.18 9.43
C PHE A 110 -0.04 6.05 8.40
N CYS A 111 0.82 6.95 8.87
CA CYS A 111 1.80 7.67 8.03
C CYS A 111 3.19 7.00 8.10
N ASN A 112 3.31 5.89 8.82
CA ASN A 112 4.49 5.01 8.87
C ASN A 112 4.04 3.69 9.51
N ASN A 113 4.99 2.85 9.92
CA ASN A 113 4.72 1.57 10.60
C ASN A 113 4.08 1.71 12.00
N SER A 114 3.71 2.93 12.43
CA SER A 114 3.00 3.20 13.67
C SER A 114 1.79 4.10 13.42
N THR A 115 0.73 3.88 14.21
CA THR A 115 -0.46 4.74 14.21
C THR A 115 -0.46 5.58 15.48
N ASN A 116 -0.37 6.90 15.31
CA ASN A 116 -0.45 7.87 16.41
C ASN A 116 -1.76 8.66 16.41
N VAL A 117 -2.57 8.51 15.36
CA VAL A 117 -3.81 9.26 15.17
C VAL A 117 -4.95 8.28 14.98
N LYS A 118 -5.99 8.42 15.82
CA LYS A 118 -7.20 7.62 15.75
C LYS A 118 -8.43 8.51 15.81
N ILE A 119 -9.49 8.11 15.11
CA ILE A 119 -10.80 8.76 15.20
C ILE A 119 -11.84 7.70 15.56
N GLY A 120 -12.50 7.85 16.70
CA GLY A 120 -13.59 6.96 17.12
C GLY A 120 -14.91 7.27 16.43
N SER A 121 -15.73 6.24 16.22
CA SER A 121 -17.15 6.37 15.89
C SER A 121 -18.00 5.68 16.96
N ASN A 122 -19.17 6.24 17.22
CA ASN A 122 -20.14 5.62 18.13
C ASN A 122 -20.94 4.51 17.44
N ILE A 123 -20.87 4.44 16.11
CA ILE A 123 -21.56 3.47 15.27
C ILE A 123 -20.57 2.65 14.45
N ARG A 124 -21.00 1.46 14.04
CA ARG A 124 -20.24 0.69 13.05
C ARG A 124 -20.44 1.33 11.68
N ILE A 125 -19.35 1.66 11.02
CA ILE A 125 -19.37 2.21 9.66
C ILE A 125 -19.47 1.06 8.66
N GLY A 126 -20.34 1.21 7.67
CA GLY A 126 -20.57 0.23 6.61
C GLY A 126 -19.80 0.57 5.32
N ASP A 127 -19.77 -0.39 4.40
CA ASP A 127 -18.96 -0.35 3.18
C ASP A 127 -19.25 0.87 2.28
N THR A 128 -20.52 1.30 2.23
CA THR A 128 -20.95 2.46 1.42
C THR A 128 -20.27 3.76 1.83
N PHE A 129 -20.01 3.95 3.13
CA PHE A 129 -19.28 5.12 3.62
C PHE A 129 -17.89 5.22 2.99
N PHE A 130 -17.19 4.09 2.86
CA PHE A 130 -15.84 4.07 2.28
C PHE A 130 -15.88 4.34 0.77
N LEU A 131 -16.85 3.76 0.06
CA LEU A 131 -17.04 4.04 -1.36
C LEU A 131 -17.29 5.54 -1.61
N ASP A 132 -18.15 6.15 -0.80
CA ASP A 132 -18.48 7.58 -0.90
C ASP A 132 -17.31 8.47 -0.46
N LEU A 133 -16.48 8.00 0.48
CA LEU A 133 -15.28 8.71 0.93
C LEU A 133 -14.24 8.87 -0.20
N PHE A 134 -14.07 7.85 -1.04
CA PHE A 134 -13.09 7.85 -2.13
C PHE A 134 -13.65 8.35 -3.47
N ASP A 135 -14.98 8.45 -3.61
CA ASP A 135 -15.61 9.01 -4.78
C ASP A 135 -15.57 10.55 -4.75
N VAL A 136 -14.62 11.12 -5.50
CA VAL A 136 -14.43 12.56 -5.56
C VAL A 136 -15.65 13.31 -6.10
N SER A 137 -16.57 12.62 -6.79
CA SER A 137 -17.79 13.18 -7.37
C SER A 137 -18.99 13.24 -6.40
N LYS A 138 -18.88 12.63 -5.22
CA LYS A 138 -19.93 12.60 -4.19
C LYS A 138 -19.67 13.59 -3.05
N ASP A 139 -20.72 13.89 -2.30
CA ASP A 139 -20.61 14.63 -1.04
C ASP A 139 -19.81 13.83 0.01
N ARG A 140 -19.06 14.53 0.87
CA ARG A 140 -18.20 13.89 1.87
C ARG A 140 -19.04 13.38 3.05
N PRO A 141 -18.93 12.10 3.41
CA PRO A 141 -19.70 11.56 4.52
C PRO A 141 -19.17 12.06 5.86
N TYR A 142 -20.09 12.33 6.81
CA TYR A 142 -19.74 12.72 8.18
C TYR A 142 -19.68 11.50 9.10
N LEU A 143 -18.78 11.56 10.08
CA LEU A 143 -18.82 10.65 11.22
C LEU A 143 -19.94 11.12 12.16
N THR A 144 -20.98 10.29 12.33
CA THR A 144 -22.12 10.55 13.23
C THR A 144 -22.13 9.61 14.41
#